data_AF-M6D884-F1
#
_entry.id   AF-M6D884-F1
#
_cell.length_a   1.000
_cell.length_b   1.000
_cell.length_c   1.000
_cell.angle_alpha   90.00
_cell.angle_beta   90.00
_cell.angle_gamma   90.00
#
_symmetry.space_group_name_H-M   'P 1'
#
loop_
_entity.id
_entity.type
_entity.pdbx_description
1 polymer ?
#
loop_
_entity_poly.entity_id
_entity_poly.type
_entity_poly.pdbx_seq_one_letter_code
_entity_poly.pdbx_strand_id
1 'polypeptide(L)'
;MNQKMIFIAILVFLFNFPILSHGENKPGPHGGLIRMPGNFHVEILDLGNSKYQIYLLDINFENPSLKSSSLVAKLRTSEGYKNLSCEAAKNSFICTGDPKSKKTKKELILFANRENSKGSEIKLELPLKKDNGDNHEHKY
;
A
#
# COMPACT_ATOMS: atom_id res chain seq x y z
N MET A 1 46.01 0.93 -9.70
CA MET A 1 44.61 1.43 -9.69
C MET A 1 44.63 2.83 -9.11
N ASN A 2 44.23 3.85 -9.87
CA ASN A 2 44.42 5.25 -9.46
C ASN A 2 43.55 5.57 -8.24
N GLN A 3 44.11 6.16 -7.19
CA GLN A 3 43.42 6.43 -5.91
C GLN A 3 42.14 7.28 -6.11
N LYS A 4 42.14 8.15 -7.13
CA LYS A 4 40.97 8.91 -7.60
C LYS A 4 39.85 8.01 -8.18
N MET A 5 40.19 6.92 -8.85
CA MET A 5 39.22 5.97 -9.42
C MET A 5 38.57 5.12 -8.32
N ILE A 6 39.30 4.82 -7.25
CA ILE A 6 38.74 4.11 -6.07
C ILE A 6 37.73 5.01 -5.35
N PHE A 7 38.04 6.31 -5.19
CA PHE A 7 37.11 7.27 -4.58
C PHE A 7 35.82 7.44 -5.39
N ILE A 8 35.90 7.50 -6.72
CA ILE A 8 34.73 7.59 -7.60
C ILE A 8 33.89 6.30 -7.52
N ALA A 9 34.53 5.13 -7.48
CA ALA A 9 33.82 3.86 -7.35
C ALA A 9 33.06 3.71 -6.02
N ILE A 10 33.63 4.21 -4.91
CA ILE A 10 32.98 4.20 -3.59
C ILE A 10 31.78 5.16 -3.57
N LEU A 11 31.90 6.34 -4.18
CA LEU A 11 30.81 7.33 -4.20
C LEU A 11 29.58 6.84 -4.98
N VAL A 12 29.78 6.12 -6.11
CA VAL A 12 28.68 5.58 -6.92
C VAL A 12 27.93 4.45 -6.19
N PHE A 13 28.58 3.73 -5.29
CA PHE A 13 27.93 2.65 -4.54
C PHE A 13 26.94 3.16 -3.47
N LEU A 14 27.11 4.39 -2.97
CA LEU A 14 26.31 4.96 -1.89
C LEU A 14 24.92 5.48 -2.32
N PHE A 15 24.61 5.58 -3.61
CA PHE A 15 23.35 6.15 -4.11
C PHE A 15 22.25 5.12 -4.44
N ASN A 16 22.44 3.84 -4.15
CA ASN A 16 21.45 2.79 -4.48
C ASN A 16 20.40 2.52 -3.39
N PHE A 17 20.23 3.40 -2.40
CA PHE A 17 19.21 3.20 -1.39
C PHE A 17 17.82 3.61 -1.90
N PRO A 18 16.81 2.72 -1.83
CA PRO A 18 15.44 3.10 -2.16
C PRO A 18 14.94 4.12 -1.13
N ILE A 19 14.67 5.34 -1.59
CA ILE A 19 14.15 6.41 -0.74
C ILE A 19 12.64 6.20 -0.57
N LEU A 20 12.23 5.49 0.49
CA LEU A 20 10.83 5.42 0.90
C LEU A 20 10.46 6.72 1.65
N SER A 21 10.26 7.80 0.90
CA SER A 21 10.20 9.17 1.43
C SER A 21 8.86 9.59 2.07
N HIS A 22 7.88 8.70 2.18
CA HIS A 22 6.49 9.07 2.55
C HIS A 22 5.92 8.21 3.68
N GLY A 23 6.76 7.78 4.63
CA GLY A 23 6.29 7.06 5.83
C GLY A 23 5.66 5.68 5.58
N GLU A 24 5.71 5.17 4.34
CA GLU A 24 5.10 3.89 3.93
C GLU A 24 5.78 2.65 4.53
N ASN A 25 6.88 2.84 5.27
CA ASN A 25 7.64 1.81 5.99
C ASN A 25 7.12 1.58 7.42
N LYS A 26 5.99 2.20 7.77
CA LYS A 26 5.34 2.05 9.06
C LYS A 26 3.88 1.67 8.85
N PRO A 27 3.30 0.95 9.81
CA PRO A 27 1.86 0.75 9.83
C PRO A 27 1.14 2.10 9.92
N GLY A 28 -0.01 2.18 9.27
CA GLY A 28 -0.91 3.33 9.38
C GLY A 28 -1.57 3.45 10.76
N PRO A 29 -2.37 4.50 10.98
CA PRO A 29 -3.03 4.74 12.27
C PRO A 29 -3.99 3.62 12.71
N HIS A 30 -4.47 2.79 11.79
CA HIS A 30 -5.32 1.63 12.08
C HIS A 30 -4.55 0.30 12.02
N GLY A 31 -3.21 0.33 11.90
CA GLY A 31 -2.34 -0.85 11.85
C GLY A 31 -2.24 -1.51 10.47
N GLY A 32 -2.72 -0.85 9.41
CA GLY A 32 -2.68 -1.35 8.04
C GLY A 32 -1.43 -0.95 7.26
N LEU A 33 -1.30 -1.49 6.04
CA LEU A 33 -0.23 -1.16 5.11
C LEU A 33 -0.53 0.18 4.41
N ILE A 34 0.43 1.10 4.39
CA ILE A 34 0.26 2.42 3.75
C ILE A 34 0.84 2.44 2.34
N ARG A 35 0.12 3.07 1.40
CA ARG A 35 0.60 3.41 0.05
C ARG A 35 0.13 4.81 -0.33
N MET A 36 0.94 5.54 -1.09
CA MET A 36 0.65 6.89 -1.56
C MET A 36 0.41 6.89 -3.07
N PRO A 37 -0.83 6.70 -3.55
CA PRO A 37 -1.13 6.68 -4.97
C PRO A 37 -1.14 8.08 -5.61
N GLY A 38 -1.02 9.16 -4.84
CA GLY A 38 -1.15 10.53 -5.32
C GLY A 38 -0.92 11.52 -4.17
N ASN A 39 -1.74 12.57 -4.07
CA ASN A 39 -1.65 13.56 -2.98
C ASN A 39 -2.37 13.13 -1.67
N PHE A 40 -2.52 11.82 -1.46
CA PHE A 40 -3.19 11.24 -0.30
C PHE A 40 -2.65 9.82 -0.05
N HIS A 41 -2.95 9.26 1.12
CA HIS A 41 -2.54 7.92 1.49
C HIS A 41 -3.71 6.94 1.51
N VAL A 42 -3.42 5.69 1.21
CA VAL A 42 -4.34 4.57 1.33
C VAL A 42 -3.78 3.63 2.39
N GLU A 43 -4.56 3.35 3.42
CA GLU A 43 -4.25 2.32 4.41
C GLU A 43 -5.08 1.07 4.13
N ILE A 44 -4.42 -0.09 4.01
CA ILE A 44 -5.04 -1.37 3.69
C ILE A 44 -4.89 -2.34 4.86
N LEU A 45 -6.03 -2.82 5.38
CA LEU A 45 -6.10 -3.89 6.37
C LEU A 45 -6.63 -5.16 5.70
N ASP A 46 -5.93 -6.28 5.87
CA ASP A 46 -6.42 -7.62 5.51
C ASP A 46 -7.23 -8.19 6.68
N LEU A 47 -8.54 -8.30 6.49
CA LEU A 47 -9.47 -8.88 7.47
C LEU A 47 -9.62 -10.40 7.31
N GLY A 48 -8.87 -11.01 6.38
CA GLY A 48 -8.96 -12.42 6.02
C GLY A 48 -10.10 -12.71 5.04
N ASN A 49 -10.12 -13.93 4.50
CA ASN A 49 -11.19 -14.45 3.63
C ASN A 49 -11.53 -13.52 2.44
N SER A 50 -10.50 -12.94 1.81
CA SER A 50 -10.65 -11.98 0.70
C SER A 50 -11.48 -10.74 1.07
N LYS A 51 -11.42 -10.34 2.35
CA LYS A 51 -12.04 -9.13 2.87
C LYS A 51 -10.97 -8.13 3.28
N TYR A 52 -11.10 -6.90 2.79
CA TYR A 52 -10.15 -5.82 3.06
C TYR A 52 -10.89 -4.59 3.54
N GLN A 53 -10.31 -3.91 4.53
CA GLN A 53 -10.77 -2.60 4.98
C GLN A 53 -9.76 -1.54 4.56
N ILE A 54 -10.25 -0.49 3.91
CA ILE A 54 -9.42 0.47 3.21
C ILE A 54 -9.79 1.89 3.65
N TYR A 55 -8.83 2.62 4.20
CA TYR A 55 -8.98 4.01 4.60
C TYR A 55 -8.28 4.93 3.59
N LEU A 56 -8.91 6.05 3.26
CA LEU A 56 -8.34 7.09 2.39
C LEU A 56 -7.94 8.30 3.23
N LEU A 57 -6.69 8.31 3.66
CA LEU A 57 -6.12 9.26 4.61
C LEU A 57 -5.55 10.49 3.89
N ASP A 58 -5.40 11.59 4.61
CA ASP A 58 -4.70 12.77 4.12
C ASP A 58 -3.16 12.57 4.07
N ILE A 59 -2.42 13.63 3.75
CA ILE A 59 -0.95 13.60 3.65
C ILE A 59 -0.25 13.36 5.00
N ASN A 60 -0.96 13.58 6.12
CA ASN A 60 -0.44 13.40 7.47
C ASN A 60 -0.78 12.01 8.04
N PHE A 61 -1.30 11.10 7.20
CA PHE A 61 -1.78 9.77 7.62
C PHE A 61 -2.98 9.84 8.57
N GLU A 62 -3.80 10.88 8.45
CA GLU A 62 -4.95 11.12 9.32
C GLU A 62 -6.24 11.30 8.50
N ASN A 63 -7.35 11.59 9.19
CA ASN A 63 -8.59 12.11 8.59
C ASN A 63 -9.11 11.31 7.38
N PRO A 64 -9.53 10.05 7.59
CA PRO A 64 -10.11 9.25 6.54
C PRO A 64 -11.37 9.90 5.96
N SER A 65 -11.48 9.96 4.64
CA SER A 65 -12.61 10.62 3.95
C SER A 65 -13.32 9.69 2.98
N LEU A 66 -14.65 9.74 3.03
CA LEU A 66 -15.55 9.13 2.05
C LEU A 66 -16.21 10.18 1.14
N LYS A 67 -16.05 11.46 1.46
CA LYS A 67 -16.65 12.56 0.72
C LYS A 67 -16.04 12.63 -0.67
N SER A 68 -16.89 12.59 -1.71
CA SER A 68 -16.45 12.59 -3.11
C SER A 68 -15.29 11.63 -3.38
N SER A 69 -15.33 10.48 -2.70
CA SER A 69 -14.28 9.48 -2.72
C SER A 69 -14.83 8.18 -3.27
N SER A 70 -13.98 7.42 -3.96
CA SER A 70 -14.37 6.14 -4.53
C SER A 70 -13.20 5.17 -4.50
N LEU A 71 -13.54 3.88 -4.50
CA LEU A 71 -12.57 2.80 -4.48
C LEU A 71 -13.03 1.67 -5.39
N VAL A 72 -12.12 1.23 -6.25
CA VAL A 72 -12.26 0.01 -7.03
C VAL A 72 -11.14 -0.94 -6.62
N ALA A 73 -11.50 -2.17 -6.27
CA ALA A 73 -10.54 -3.20 -5.89
C ALA A 73 -10.75 -4.48 -6.71
N LYS A 74 -9.64 -5.11 -7.10
CA LYS A 74 -9.63 -6.35 -7.88
C LYS A 74 -8.54 -7.29 -7.37
N LEU A 75 -8.77 -8.58 -7.51
CA LEU A 75 -7.76 -9.62 -7.28
C LEU A 75 -7.26 -10.16 -8.63
N ARG A 76 -5.95 -10.16 -8.84
CA ARG A 76 -5.30 -10.95 -9.89
C ARG A 76 -5.16 -12.38 -9.41
N THR A 77 -5.76 -13.30 -10.14
CA THR A 77 -5.73 -14.75 -9.91
C THR A 77 -5.14 -15.47 -11.12
N SER A 78 -4.91 -16.78 -11.00
CA SER A 78 -4.53 -17.62 -12.16
C SER A 78 -5.58 -17.62 -13.28
N GLU A 79 -6.84 -17.37 -12.94
CA GLU A 79 -7.98 -17.30 -13.88
C GLU A 79 -8.20 -15.88 -14.44
N GLY A 80 -7.32 -14.93 -14.12
CA GLY A 80 -7.46 -13.52 -14.50
C GLY A 80 -7.92 -12.63 -13.34
N TYR A 81 -8.57 -11.51 -13.65
CA TYR A 81 -8.98 -10.50 -12.68
C TYR A 81 -10.39 -10.75 -12.15
N LYS A 82 -10.55 -10.73 -10.83
CA LYS A 82 -11.86 -10.78 -10.16
C LYS A 82 -12.09 -9.49 -9.39
N ASN A 83 -13.19 -8.79 -9.69
CA ASN A 83 -13.56 -7.58 -8.96
C ASN A 83 -13.98 -7.94 -7.53
N LEU A 84 -13.69 -7.06 -6.58
CA LEU A 84 -14.24 -7.10 -5.23
C LEU A 84 -15.47 -6.19 -5.15
N SER A 85 -16.46 -6.57 -4.33
CA SER A 85 -17.57 -5.68 -3.98
C SER A 85 -17.10 -4.73 -2.89
N CYS A 86 -17.03 -3.44 -3.18
CA CYS A 86 -16.57 -2.42 -2.23
C CYS A 86 -17.72 -1.51 -1.82
N GLU A 87 -17.97 -1.44 -0.51
CA GLU A 87 -19.04 -0.63 0.08
C GLU A 87 -18.46 0.37 1.07
N ALA A 88 -19.04 1.57 1.09
CA ALA A 88 -18.71 2.58 2.08
C ALA A 88 -19.24 2.15 3.46
N ALA A 89 -18.38 2.20 4.47
CA ALA A 89 -18.73 2.04 5.87
C ALA A 89 -18.69 3.41 6.58
N LYS A 90 -18.36 3.45 7.88
CA LYS A 90 -18.35 4.70 8.67
C LYS A 90 -17.36 5.74 8.13
N ASN A 91 -16.12 5.34 7.91
CA ASN A 91 -15.02 6.19 7.43
C ASN A 91 -14.02 5.40 6.56
N SER A 92 -14.43 4.26 6.02
CA SER A 92 -13.58 3.37 5.24
C SER A 92 -14.41 2.70 4.16
N PHE A 93 -13.74 2.07 3.20
CA PHE A 93 -14.37 1.12 2.29
C PHE A 93 -14.12 -0.31 2.77
N ILE A 94 -15.13 -1.16 2.70
CA ILE A 94 -15.01 -2.60 2.94
C ILE A 94 -15.15 -3.31 1.59
N CYS A 95 -14.06 -3.93 1.13
CA CYS A 95 -14.03 -4.68 -0.11
C CYS A 95 -14.05 -6.18 0.17
N THR A 96 -15.04 -6.88 -0.36
CA THR A 96 -15.26 -8.32 -0.13
C THR A 96 -15.22 -9.08 -1.45
N GLY A 97 -14.44 -10.16 -1.49
CA GLY A 97 -14.37 -11.11 -2.59
C GLY A 97 -15.08 -12.41 -2.26
N ASP A 98 -14.93 -13.40 -3.14
CA ASP A 98 -15.44 -14.75 -2.90
C ASP A 98 -14.69 -15.39 -1.70
N PRO A 99 -15.38 -15.73 -0.59
CA PRO A 99 -14.74 -16.34 0.58
C PRO A 99 -14.17 -17.73 0.31
N LYS A 100 -14.63 -18.42 -0.75
CA LYS A 100 -14.12 -19.74 -1.16
C LYS A 100 -12.86 -19.63 -2.01
N SER A 101 -12.47 -18.42 -2.40
CA SER A 101 -11.27 -18.21 -3.21
C SER A 101 -10.02 -18.54 -2.39
N LYS A 102 -9.35 -19.65 -2.73
CA LYS A 102 -8.14 -20.11 -2.02
C LYS A 102 -7.07 -19.01 -1.92
N LYS A 103 -6.30 -19.01 -0.82
CA LYS A 103 -5.11 -18.17 -0.60
C LYS A 103 -3.95 -18.62 -1.51
N THR A 104 -4.12 -18.53 -2.82
CA THR A 104 -3.01 -18.63 -3.77
C THR A 104 -2.27 -17.29 -3.82
N LYS A 105 -1.00 -17.29 -4.25
CA LYS A 105 -0.25 -16.05 -4.52
C LYS A 105 -1.06 -15.24 -5.55
N LYS A 106 -1.65 -14.15 -5.08
CA LYS A 106 -2.52 -13.25 -5.83
C LYS A 106 -1.96 -11.84 -5.69
N GLU A 107 -2.44 -10.93 -6.52
CA GLU A 107 -2.23 -9.50 -6.28
C GLU A 107 -3.56 -8.83 -5.96
N LEU A 108 -3.56 -7.97 -4.96
CA LEU A 108 -4.60 -6.99 -4.73
C LEU A 108 -4.26 -5.73 -5.53
N ILE A 109 -5.20 -5.29 -6.37
CA ILE A 109 -5.06 -4.11 -7.20
C ILE A 109 -6.13 -3.12 -6.78
N LEU A 110 -5.72 -1.90 -6.45
CA LEU A 110 -6.61 -0.83 -5.97
C LEU A 110 -6.48 0.41 -6.86
N PHE A 111 -7.62 1.04 -7.12
CA PHE A 111 -7.73 2.38 -7.67
C PHE A 111 -8.60 3.20 -6.73
N ALA A 112 -8.02 4.22 -6.11
CA ALA A 112 -8.69 5.07 -5.15
C ALA A 112 -8.78 6.50 -5.66
N ASN A 113 -9.88 7.18 -5.35
CA ASN A 113 -10.00 8.62 -5.44
C ASN A 113 -10.41 9.15 -4.07
N ARG A 114 -9.75 10.20 -3.59
CA ARG A 114 -10.06 10.86 -2.32
C ARG A 114 -10.42 12.31 -2.59
N GLU A 115 -11.63 12.72 -2.22
CA GLU A 115 -12.08 14.13 -2.33
C GLU A 115 -11.86 14.74 -3.72
N ASN A 116 -12.26 14.03 -4.77
CA ASN A 116 -12.02 14.34 -6.19
C ASN A 116 -10.55 14.27 -6.65
N SER A 117 -9.60 13.96 -5.76
CA SER A 117 -8.23 13.68 -6.15
C SER A 117 -8.08 12.25 -6.63
N LYS A 118 -7.48 12.09 -7.81
CA LYS A 118 -7.29 10.78 -8.45
C LYS A 118 -5.98 10.15 -8.04
N GLY A 119 -6.04 8.92 -7.54
CA GLY A 119 -4.88 8.09 -7.26
C GLY A 119 -4.42 7.29 -8.47
N SER A 120 -3.13 6.98 -8.50
CA SER A 120 -2.53 5.95 -9.35
C SER A 120 -2.87 4.54 -8.85
N GLU A 121 -2.57 3.55 -9.70
CA GLU A 121 -2.81 2.14 -9.38
C GLU A 121 -1.88 1.67 -8.25
N ILE A 122 -2.45 1.01 -7.24
CA ILE A 122 -1.69 0.32 -6.20
C ILE A 122 -1.75 -1.18 -6.49
N LYS A 123 -0.58 -1.84 -6.57
CA LYS A 123 -0.45 -3.29 -6.69
C LYS A 123 0.22 -3.86 -5.46
N LEU A 124 -0.41 -4.85 -4.83
CA LEU A 124 0.07 -5.49 -3.61
C LEU A 124 0.10 -7.00 -3.78
N GLU A 125 1.25 -7.63 -3.53
CA GLU A 125 1.33 -9.09 -3.44
C GLU A 125 0.62 -9.59 -2.19
N LEU A 126 -0.10 -10.72 -2.32
CA LEU A 126 -0.78 -11.40 -1.22
C LEU A 126 -0.05 -12.70 -0.80
N PRO A 127 -0.05 -13.05 0.50
CA PRO A 127 -0.65 -12.33 1.62
C PRO A 127 0.07 -11.01 1.91
N LEU A 128 -0.67 -10.00 2.39
CA LEU A 128 -0.05 -8.72 2.74
C LEU A 128 1.00 -8.97 3.81
N LYS A 129 2.24 -8.55 3.54
CA LYS A 129 3.29 -8.54 4.56
C LYS A 129 2.90 -7.51 5.60
N LYS A 130 2.74 -7.95 6.86
CA LYS A 130 2.67 -7.01 7.97
C LYS A 130 4.04 -6.36 8.08
N ASP A 131 4.07 -5.03 8.05
CA ASP A 131 5.23 -4.31 8.55
C ASP A 131 5.16 -4.46 10.07
N ASN A 132 5.74 -5.54 10.59
CA ASN A 132 6.09 -5.58 11.99
C ASN A 132 7.05 -4.41 12.15
N GLY A 133 6.71 -3.43 12.98
CA GLY A 133 7.62 -2.32 13.33
C GLY A 133 8.83 -2.81 14.12
N ASP A 134 9.49 -3.87 13.66
CA ASP A 134 10.75 -4.38 14.13
C ASP A 134 11.78 -3.30 13.81
N ASN A 135 12.06 -2.51 14.85
CA ASN A 135 13.32 -1.87 15.15
C ASN A 135 14.38 -2.04 14.05
N HIS A 136 14.27 -1.27 12.97
CA HIS A 136 15.47 -0.79 12.31
C HIS A 136 16.06 0.26 13.24
N GLU A 137 16.64 -0.24 14.33
CA GLU A 137 17.64 0.46 15.11
C GLU A 137 18.72 0.83 14.11
N HIS A 138 18.64 2.07 13.63
CA HIS A 138 19.70 2.70 12.86
C HIS A 138 20.90 2.82 13.80
N LYS A 139 21.70 1.76 13.91
CA LYS A 139 23.07 1.88 14.37
C LYS A 139 23.84 2.60 13.27
N TYR A 140 23.93 3.92 13.42
CA TYR A 140 25.04 4.73 12.91
C TYR A 140 25.82 5.25 14.11
#